data_AF-A0A1H2R7U1-F1
#
_entry.id   AF-A0A1H2R7U1-F1
#
_cell.length_a   1.000
_cell.length_b   1.000
_cell.length_c   1.000
_cell.angle_alpha   90.00
_cell.angle_beta   90.00
_cell.angle_gamma   90.00
#
_symmetry.space_group_name_H-M   'P 1'
#
loop_
_entity.id
_entity.type
_entity.pdbx_description
1 polymer ?
#
loop_
_entity_poly.entity_id
_entity_poly.type
_entity_poly.pdbx_seq_one_letter_code
_entity_poly.pdbx_strand_id
1 'polypeptide(L)'
;MIMDKIYRRPTQLGGTPKKKKNEKNRKRNTIMNFRVSLEEKELIDVRIALSGLPKSEFFIESCLYQTILVKGNIRSFTEIKNRMEEIAGVIDKNPHLEDLEPEQAETIKTILEIIDKRFGKDE
;
A
#
# COMPACT_ATOMS: atom_id res chain seq x y z
N MET A 1 45.22 -1.95 26.69
CA MET A 1 44.06 -1.40 25.95
C MET A 1 42.89 -1.39 26.89
N ILE A 2 42.48 -0.20 27.34
CA ILE A 2 41.43 -0.03 28.35
C ILE A 2 40.08 -0.22 27.65
N MET A 3 39.31 -1.19 28.12
CA MET A 3 37.95 -1.43 27.65
C MET A 3 37.04 -0.29 28.14
N ASP A 4 36.41 0.44 27.22
CA ASP A 4 35.37 1.41 27.54
C ASP A 4 34.20 0.71 28.22
N LYS A 5 34.15 0.78 29.56
CA LYS A 5 33.00 0.34 30.34
C LYS A 5 31.88 1.32 30.06
N ILE A 6 30.94 0.93 29.20
CA ILE A 6 29.68 1.64 28.97
C ILE A 6 29.04 1.90 30.35
N TYR A 7 29.03 3.16 30.78
CA TYR A 7 28.52 3.57 32.08
C TYR A 7 27.01 3.36 32.12
N ARG A 8 26.57 2.34 32.87
CA ARG A 8 25.14 2.04 33.07
C ARG A 8 24.67 2.72 34.36
N ARG A 9 23.64 3.55 34.26
CA ARG A 9 23.13 4.30 35.42
C ARG A 9 22.52 3.33 36.44
N PRO A 10 22.78 3.48 37.76
CA PRO A 10 22.28 2.57 38.78
C PRO A 10 20.75 2.57 38.92
N THR A 11 20.09 3.64 38.51
CA THR A 11 18.62 3.77 38.45
C THR A 11 17.98 3.05 37.27
N GLN A 12 18.77 2.53 36.34
CA GLN A 12 18.28 1.82 35.17
C GLN A 12 17.96 0.37 35.54
N LEU A 13 16.84 0.17 36.24
CA LEU A 13 16.30 -1.15 36.58
C LEU A 13 16.25 -2.02 35.31
N GLY A 14 17.10 -3.04 35.27
CA GLY A 14 17.17 -4.00 34.19
C GLY A 14 15.89 -4.83 34.17
N GLY A 15 14.97 -4.47 33.29
CA GLY A 15 13.71 -5.20 33.14
C GLY A 15 12.50 -4.29 33.13
N THR A 16 12.50 -3.24 32.31
CA THR A 16 11.22 -2.64 31.93
C THR A 16 10.42 -3.75 31.23
N PRO A 17 9.26 -4.18 31.76
CA PRO A 17 8.46 -5.17 31.07
C PRO A 17 8.17 -4.62 29.68
N LYS A 18 8.44 -5.40 28.63
CA LYS A 18 8.10 -5.01 27.25
C LYS A 18 6.62 -4.69 27.25
N LYS A 19 6.26 -3.40 27.19
CA LYS A 19 4.88 -2.96 27.10
C LYS A 19 4.28 -3.69 25.92
N LYS A 20 3.31 -4.58 26.17
CA LYS A 20 2.61 -5.29 25.09
C LYS A 20 2.11 -4.22 24.12
N LYS A 21 2.52 -4.32 22.85
CA LYS A 21 2.06 -3.38 21.82
C LYS A 21 0.54 -3.51 21.76
N ASN A 22 -0.18 -2.44 22.08
CA ASN A 22 -1.61 -2.37 21.83
C ASN A 22 -1.81 -2.31 20.31
N GLU A 23 -1.95 -3.46 19.67
CA GLU A 23 -2.18 -3.56 18.23
C GLU A 23 -3.50 -2.88 17.82
N LYS A 24 -4.47 -2.84 18.74
CA LYS A 24 -5.80 -2.25 18.53
C LYS A 24 -5.81 -0.72 18.34
N ASN A 25 -4.72 0.00 18.62
CA ASN A 25 -4.70 1.49 18.57
C ASN A 25 -3.91 2.06 17.37
N ARG A 26 -3.42 1.23 16.45
CA ARG A 26 -2.67 1.70 15.27
C ARG A 26 -3.54 1.58 14.02
N LYS A 27 -3.84 2.71 13.38
CA LYS A 27 -4.60 2.74 12.11
C LYS A 27 -3.86 2.06 10.95
N ARG A 28 -2.52 2.15 10.91
CA ARG A 28 -1.65 1.54 9.88
C ARG A 28 -0.64 0.62 10.56
N ASN A 29 -1.03 -0.64 10.81
CA ASN A 29 -0.20 -1.63 11.51
C ASN A 29 0.66 -2.50 10.57
N THR A 30 0.33 -2.54 9.28
CA THR A 30 1.05 -3.29 8.24
C THR A 30 2.24 -2.50 7.69
N ILE A 31 3.37 -3.19 7.46
CA ILE A 31 4.58 -2.61 6.86
C ILE A 31 4.74 -3.16 5.44
N MET A 32 4.88 -2.27 4.46
CA MET A 32 5.20 -2.58 3.07
C MET A 32 6.63 -2.14 2.77
N ASN A 33 7.52 -3.05 2.38
CA ASN A 33 8.93 -2.77 2.13
C ASN A 33 9.31 -3.17 0.70
N PHE A 34 10.11 -2.34 0.04
CA PHE A 34 10.63 -2.58 -1.30
C PHE A 34 12.17 -2.66 -1.28
N ARG A 35 12.74 -3.40 -2.23
CA ARG A 35 14.18 -3.34 -2.52
C ARG A 35 14.37 -2.36 -3.67
N VAL A 36 15.28 -1.42 -3.50
CA VAL A 36 15.60 -0.39 -4.50
C VAL A 36 17.12 -0.26 -4.61
N SER A 37 17.59 0.12 -5.79
CA SER A 37 18.97 0.55 -6.00
C SER A 37 19.23 1.88 -5.29
N LEU A 38 20.52 2.28 -5.21
CA LEU A 38 20.88 3.58 -4.64
C LEU A 38 20.31 4.74 -5.49
N GLU A 39 20.44 4.64 -6.82
CA GLU A 39 19.95 5.66 -7.76
C GLU A 39 18.42 5.80 -7.69
N GLU A 40 17.69 4.68 -7.64
CA GLU A 40 16.23 4.69 -7.49
C GLU A 40 15.80 5.38 -6.20
N LYS A 41 16.53 5.11 -5.10
CA LYS A 41 16.26 5.74 -3.81
C LYS A 41 16.44 7.25 -3.88
N GLU A 42 17.52 7.74 -4.48
CA GLU A 42 17.78 9.18 -4.61
C GLU A 42 16.69 9.87 -5.41
N LEU A 43 16.26 9.27 -6.53
CA LEU A 43 15.15 9.80 -7.35
C LEU A 43 13.84 9.85 -6.57
N ILE A 44 13.54 8.82 -5.77
CA ILE A 44 12.35 8.79 -4.91
C ILE A 44 12.43 9.88 -3.83
N ASP A 45 13.58 10.05 -3.18
CA ASP A 45 13.77 11.06 -2.13
C ASP A 45 13.60 12.49 -2.69
N VAL A 46 14.08 12.75 -3.91
CA VAL A 46 13.84 14.04 -4.60
C VAL A 46 12.34 14.26 -4.87
N ARG A 47 11.63 13.23 -5.36
CA ARG A 47 10.18 13.33 -5.60
C ARG A 47 9.39 13.62 -4.32
N ILE A 48 9.74 12.93 -3.23
CA ILE A 48 9.15 13.18 -1.91
C ILE A 48 9.39 14.63 -1.48
N ALA A 49 10.64 15.11 -1.59
CA ALA A 49 10.97 16.49 -1.23
C ALA A 49 10.17 17.52 -2.03
N LEU A 50 9.99 17.29 -3.34
CA LEU A 50 9.20 18.15 -4.22
C LEU A 50 7.69 18.11 -3.90
N SER A 51 7.15 16.94 -3.54
CA SER A 51 5.74 16.79 -3.18
C SER A 51 5.37 17.48 -1.86
N GLY A 52 6.34 17.70 -0.96
CA GLY A 52 6.09 18.21 0.39
C GLY A 52 5.34 17.25 1.32
N LEU A 53 5.04 16.03 0.87
CA LEU A 53 4.33 15.02 1.65
C LEU A 53 5.30 14.25 2.57
N PRO A 54 4.84 13.77 3.74
CA PRO A 54 5.62 12.83 4.52
C PRO A 54 5.77 11.51 3.75
N LYS A 55 6.93 10.85 3.87
CA LYS A 55 7.27 9.63 3.10
C LYS A 55 6.13 8.60 3.07
N SER A 56 5.50 8.35 4.22
CA SER A 56 4.42 7.38 4.34
C SER A 56 3.19 7.73 3.49
N GLU A 57 2.82 9.00 3.43
CA GLU A 57 1.64 9.43 2.66
C GLU A 57 1.96 9.40 1.17
N PHE A 58 3.14 9.90 0.79
CA PHE A 58 3.63 9.84 -0.58
C PHE A 58 3.58 8.40 -1.14
N PHE A 59 4.07 7.42 -0.38
CA PHE A 59 4.03 6.03 -0.84
C PHE A 59 2.61 5.47 -0.93
N ILE A 60 1.73 5.80 0.02
CA ILE A 60 0.33 5.32 0.00
C ILE A 60 -0.40 5.91 -1.21
N GLU A 61 -0.32 7.23 -1.41
CA GLU A 61 -0.96 7.91 -2.55
C GLU A 61 -0.36 7.44 -3.88
N SER A 62 0.96 7.29 -3.94
CA SER A 62 1.65 6.77 -5.12
C SER A 62 1.20 5.36 -5.46
N CYS A 63 0.97 4.49 -4.49
CA CYS A 63 0.52 3.12 -4.76
C CYS A 63 -0.97 3.01 -5.09
N LEU A 64 -1.82 3.90 -4.54
CA LEU A 64 -3.28 3.83 -4.72
C LEU A 64 -3.79 4.59 -5.95
N TYR A 65 -3.18 5.73 -6.27
CA TYR A 65 -3.75 6.68 -7.24
C TYR A 65 -2.86 6.92 -8.46
N GLN A 66 -1.79 6.14 -8.61
CA GLN A 66 -1.00 6.19 -9.84
C GLN A 66 -1.69 5.46 -10.97
N THR A 67 -1.63 6.07 -12.15
CA THR A 67 -2.11 5.47 -13.38
C THR A 67 -1.28 4.24 -13.73
N ILE A 68 -1.87 3.04 -13.62
CA ILE A 68 -1.22 1.79 -14.00
C ILE A 68 -1.33 1.60 -15.53
N LEU A 69 -0.19 1.47 -16.22
CA LEU A 69 -0.13 1.11 -17.64
C LEU A 69 0.03 -0.42 -17.77
N VAL A 70 -1.06 -1.13 -18.01
CA VAL A 70 -1.03 -2.58 -18.21
C VAL A 70 -0.78 -2.90 -19.69
N LYS A 71 0.45 -3.31 -20.01
CA LYS A 71 0.76 -3.89 -21.33
C LYS A 71 0.18 -5.31 -21.40
N GLY A 72 -0.50 -5.63 -22.51
CA GLY A 72 -1.30 -6.85 -22.67
C GLY A 72 -0.60 -8.12 -22.19
N ASN A 73 -1.05 -8.63 -21.04
CA ASN A 73 -0.59 -9.87 -20.42
C ASN A 73 -1.81 -10.76 -20.18
N ILE A 74 -1.77 -12.01 -20.66
CA ILE A 74 -2.86 -12.98 -20.51
C ILE A 74 -3.23 -13.16 -19.03
N ARG A 75 -2.23 -13.20 -18.14
CA ARG A 75 -2.46 -13.34 -16.70
C ARG A 75 -3.28 -12.19 -16.13
N SER A 76 -2.98 -10.96 -16.52
CA SER A 76 -3.72 -9.78 -16.07
C SER A 76 -5.19 -9.86 -16.47
N PHE A 77 -5.49 -10.33 -17.68
CA PHE A 77 -6.87 -10.53 -18.12
C PHE A 77 -7.58 -11.64 -17.37
N THR A 78 -6.90 -12.76 -17.10
CA THR A 78 -7.47 -13.86 -16.31
C THR A 78 -7.82 -13.38 -14.90
N GLU A 79 -6.92 -12.65 -14.24
CA GLU A 79 -7.18 -12.10 -12.91
C GLU A 79 -8.33 -11.09 -12.92
N ILE A 80 -8.38 -10.18 -13.90
CA ILE A 80 -9.49 -9.23 -14.05
C ILE A 80 -10.82 -9.99 -14.22
N LYS A 81 -10.84 -11.04 -15.04
CA LYS A 81 -12.05 -11.85 -15.25
C LYS A 81 -12.49 -12.53 -13.96
N ASN A 82 -11.58 -13.19 -13.26
CA ASN A 82 -11.89 -13.89 -12.00
C ASN A 82 -12.45 -12.91 -10.95
N ARG A 83 -11.81 -11.76 -10.76
CA ARG A 83 -12.27 -10.73 -9.83
C ARG A 83 -13.63 -10.16 -10.23
N MET A 84 -13.88 -9.99 -11.53
CA MET A 84 -15.20 -9.55 -12.01
C MET A 84 -16.29 -10.59 -11.76
N GLU A 85 -16.00 -11.89 -11.92
CA GLU A 85 -16.94 -12.97 -11.60
C GLU A 85 -17.26 -13.03 -10.09
N GLU A 86 -16.24 -12.85 -9.24
CA GLU A 86 -16.44 -12.73 -7.78
C GLU A 86 -17.38 -11.57 -7.42
N ILE A 87 -17.14 -10.39 -8.00
CA ILE A 87 -17.96 -9.20 -7.77
C ILE A 87 -19.38 -9.39 -8.30
N ALA A 88 -19.55 -9.96 -9.51
CA ALA A 88 -20.86 -10.24 -10.08
C ALA A 88 -21.68 -11.16 -9.17
N GLY A 89 -21.07 -12.21 -8.61
CA GLY A 89 -21.73 -13.11 -7.68
C GLY A 89 -22.10 -12.46 -6.34
N VAL A 90 -21.41 -11.39 -5.92
CA VAL A 90 -21.76 -10.60 -4.74
C VAL A 90 -22.94 -9.67 -5.04
N ILE A 91 -22.91 -8.98 -6.19
CA ILE A 91 -23.99 -8.08 -6.63
C ILE A 91 -25.29 -8.84 -6.88
N ASP A 92 -25.22 -10.04 -7.46
CA ASP A 92 -26.40 -10.90 -7.67
C ASP A 92 -27.09 -11.27 -6.34
N LYS A 93 -26.33 -11.35 -5.24
CA LYS A 93 -26.85 -11.67 -3.90
C LYS A 93 -27.30 -10.44 -3.13
N ASN A 94 -26.65 -9.29 -3.35
CA ASN A 94 -27.04 -8.02 -2.77
C ASN A 94 -26.99 -6.90 -3.83
N PRO A 95 -28.14 -6.48 -4.37
CA PRO A 95 -28.20 -5.48 -5.43
C PRO A 95 -27.85 -4.07 -4.95
N HIS A 96 -27.71 -3.86 -3.63
CA HIS A 96 -27.31 -2.56 -3.06
C HIS A 96 -25.79 -2.38 -3.13
N LEU A 97 -25.35 -1.56 -4.09
CA LEU A 97 -23.93 -1.26 -4.30
C LEU A 97 -23.27 -0.51 -3.13
N GLU A 98 -24.06 0.09 -2.24
CA GLU A 98 -23.58 0.82 -1.06
C GLU A 98 -23.01 -0.12 0.02
N ASP A 99 -23.35 -1.41 -0.04
CA ASP A 99 -22.90 -2.43 0.93
C ASP A 99 -21.58 -3.11 0.52
N LEU A 100 -20.94 -2.69 -0.58
CA LEU A 100 -19.67 -3.27 -1.01
C LEU A 100 -18.56 -2.98 0.01
N GLU A 101 -17.75 -4.00 0.28
CA GLU A 101 -16.55 -3.83 1.09
C GLU A 101 -15.55 -2.90 0.37
N PRO A 102 -14.79 -2.04 1.07
CA PRO A 102 -13.84 -1.11 0.44
C PRO A 102 -12.86 -1.78 -0.53
N GLU A 103 -12.46 -3.03 -0.28
CA GLU A 103 -11.60 -3.80 -1.18
C GLU A 103 -12.30 -4.08 -2.53
N GLN A 104 -13.59 -4.40 -2.52
CA GLN A 104 -14.37 -4.67 -3.72
C GLN A 104 -14.56 -3.39 -4.53
N ALA A 105 -14.86 -2.27 -3.86
CA ALA A 105 -14.99 -0.96 -4.50
C ALA A 105 -13.69 -0.53 -5.21
N GLU A 106 -12.54 -0.66 -4.55
CA GLU A 106 -11.23 -0.35 -5.15
C GLU A 106 -10.88 -1.32 -6.29
N THR A 107 -11.29 -2.59 -6.21
CA THR A 107 -11.12 -3.56 -7.30
C THR A 107 -11.89 -3.14 -8.54
N ILE A 108 -13.17 -2.78 -8.41
CA ILE A 108 -13.99 -2.29 -9.52
C ILE A 108 -13.36 -1.03 -10.13
N LYS A 109 -12.99 -0.07 -9.29
CA LYS A 109 -12.38 1.20 -9.73
C LYS A 109 -11.09 0.95 -10.51
N THR A 110 -10.23 0.07 -10.02
CA THR A 110 -8.97 -0.30 -10.68
C THR A 110 -9.23 -0.96 -12.05
N ILE A 111 -10.21 -1.87 -12.13
CA ILE A 111 -10.57 -2.53 -13.39
C ILE A 111 -11.10 -1.50 -14.40
N LEU A 112 -11.98 -0.59 -13.96
CA LEU A 112 -12.49 0.48 -14.81
C LEU A 112 -11.36 1.37 -15.33
N GLU A 113 -10.41 1.76 -14.48
CA GLU A 113 -9.28 2.60 -14.89
C GLU A 113 -8.36 1.91 -15.91
N ILE A 114 -8.19 0.59 -15.81
CA ILE A 114 -7.43 -0.21 -16.77
C ILE A 114 -8.18 -0.33 -18.10
N ILE A 115 -9.50 -0.56 -18.06
CA ILE A 115 -10.33 -0.67 -19.26
C ILE A 115 -10.40 0.68 -19.98
N ASP A 116 -10.65 1.76 -19.25
CA ASP A 116 -10.76 3.11 -19.81
C ASP A 116 -9.45 3.56 -20.46
N LYS A 117 -8.29 3.35 -19.84
CA LYS A 117 -7.01 3.66 -20.48
C LYS A 117 -6.69 2.80 -21.72
N ARG A 118 -7.33 1.64 -21.85
CA ARG A 118 -7.06 0.71 -22.95
C ARG A 118 -8.06 0.83 -24.10
N PHE A 119 -9.31 1.13 -23.79
CA PHE A 119 -10.44 1.12 -24.71
C PHE A 119 -11.22 2.44 -24.74
N GLY A 120 -10.97 3.32 -23.79
CA GLY A 120 -11.41 4.71 -23.84
C GLY A 120 -10.87 5.30 -25.13
N LYS A 121 -11.78 5.82 -25.95
CA LYS A 121 -11.40 6.53 -27.17
C LYS A 121 -10.62 7.75 -26.74
N ASP A 122 -9.44 7.93 -27.33
CA ASP A 122 -8.77 9.23 -27.33
C ASP A 122 -9.70 10.22 -28.05
N GLU A 123 -10.54 10.94 -27.30
CA GLU A 123 -11.13 12.20 -27.76
C GLU A 123 -10.16 13.35 -27.52
#